data_AF-R8MEY6-F1
#
_entry.id   AF-R8MEY6-F1
#
_cell.length_a   1.000
_cell.length_b   1.000
_cell.length_c   1.000
_cell.angle_alpha   90.00
_cell.angle_beta   90.00
_cell.angle_gamma   90.00
#
_symmetry.space_group_name_H-M   'P 1'
#
loop_
_entity.id
_entity.type
_entity.pdbx_description
1 polymer ?
#
loop_
_entity_poly.entity_id
_entity_poly.type
_entity_poly.pdbx_seq_one_letter_code
_entity_poly.pdbx_strand_id
1 'polypeptide(L)'
;MVPKLDKKTREILEQKNLDLDGFSVEFSIRQHGYYDVSEGHLIVEVSFFNDYESEDAIGSAVYFLYDAKNVHVSNIRDMADGNSFDMYQALSSVRIYRSEDEAILDELEGFPDDPEENTPWIEFQNFARETGIHAFSYEKGFEQGTFEGLPYHAKTSSVWGKILVLNDIKIQEEYRTNAIISSIFQNMLATFKNVGLDWVIINPNINEEYMKSEEYPFSTQKKYNEFFSKIGFTKTYGRLHNDQFCWCLDLQNI
;
A
#
# COMPACT_ATOMS: atom_id res chain seq x y z
N MET A 1 -27.87 -9.81 5.12
CA MET A 1 -28.16 -10.93 4.21
C MET A 1 -26.92 -11.80 4.16
N VAL A 2 -26.99 -13.07 4.59
CA VAL A 2 -25.84 -13.98 4.47
C VAL A 2 -25.60 -14.19 2.97
N PRO A 3 -24.43 -13.84 2.43
CA PRO A 3 -24.11 -14.09 1.03
C PRO A 3 -24.31 -15.58 0.75
N LYS A 4 -24.89 -15.92 -0.41
CA LYS A 4 -25.05 -17.31 -0.79
C LYS A 4 -23.65 -17.91 -1.02
N LEU A 5 -23.10 -18.57 0.00
CA LEU A 5 -21.77 -19.16 -0.04
C LEU A 5 -21.70 -20.24 -1.11
N ASP A 6 -20.58 -20.28 -1.84
CA ASP A 6 -20.35 -21.34 -2.82
C ASP A 6 -20.24 -22.70 -2.12
N LYS A 7 -20.38 -23.78 -2.90
CA LYS A 7 -20.41 -25.14 -2.37
C LYS A 7 -19.09 -25.51 -1.67
N LYS A 8 -17.93 -25.13 -2.26
CA LYS A 8 -16.61 -25.44 -1.69
C LYS A 8 -16.45 -24.76 -0.33
N THR A 9 -16.80 -23.47 -0.23
CA THR A 9 -16.75 -22.75 1.06
C THR A 9 -17.59 -23.43 2.13
N ARG A 10 -18.85 -23.79 1.82
CA ARG A 10 -19.73 -24.46 2.79
C ARG A 10 -19.16 -25.80 3.26
N GLU A 11 -18.67 -26.61 2.33
CA GLU A 11 -18.07 -27.91 2.65
C GLU A 11 -16.86 -27.75 3.59
N ILE A 12 -16.00 -26.75 3.37
CA ILE A 12 -14.85 -26.49 4.25
C ILE A 12 -15.30 -26.09 5.65
N LEU A 13 -16.23 -25.13 5.75
CA LEU A 13 -16.73 -24.65 7.03
C LEU A 13 -17.44 -25.75 7.82
N GLU A 14 -18.26 -26.58 7.16
CA GLU A 14 -18.95 -27.71 7.79
C GLU A 14 -17.98 -28.83 8.21
N GLN A 15 -17.02 -29.20 7.36
CA GLN A 15 -16.07 -30.29 7.64
C GLN A 15 -15.12 -29.94 8.79
N LYS A 16 -14.68 -28.68 8.87
CA LYS A 16 -13.74 -28.21 9.89
C LYS A 16 -14.43 -27.56 11.09
N ASN A 17 -15.78 -27.50 11.10
CA ASN A 17 -16.58 -26.84 12.11
C ASN A 17 -16.13 -25.38 12.37
N LEU A 18 -16.00 -24.62 11.30
CA LEU A 18 -15.52 -23.23 11.30
C LEU A 18 -16.66 -22.25 11.00
N ASP A 19 -16.50 -21.02 11.46
CA ASP A 19 -17.30 -19.87 11.04
C ASP A 19 -16.42 -18.92 10.19
N LEU A 20 -17.03 -18.19 9.24
CA LEU A 20 -16.32 -17.18 8.46
C LEU A 20 -15.75 -16.07 9.34
N ASP A 21 -16.42 -15.77 10.45
CA ASP A 21 -15.97 -14.76 11.42
C ASP A 21 -14.88 -15.31 12.36
N GLY A 22 -14.62 -16.61 12.33
CA GLY A 22 -13.61 -17.27 13.18
C GLY A 22 -12.18 -17.18 12.65
N PHE A 23 -11.99 -16.86 11.36
CA PHE A 23 -10.66 -16.68 10.79
C PHE A 23 -9.93 -15.56 11.50
N SER A 24 -8.69 -15.80 11.89
CA SER A 24 -7.91 -14.83 12.66
C SER A 24 -6.58 -14.52 11.96
N VAL A 25 -5.97 -13.41 12.37
CA VAL A 25 -4.69 -12.98 11.84
C VAL A 25 -3.76 -12.63 12.99
N GLU A 26 -2.49 -13.02 12.88
CA GLU A 26 -1.43 -12.57 13.77
C GLU A 26 -0.54 -11.58 13.01
N PHE A 27 -0.29 -10.43 13.63
CA PHE A 27 0.62 -9.41 13.13
C PHE A 27 1.91 -9.44 13.95
N SER A 28 3.05 -9.63 13.27
CA SER A 28 4.35 -9.64 13.92
C SER A 28 5.36 -8.75 13.20
N ILE A 29 6.19 -8.07 13.97
CA ILE A 29 7.30 -7.26 13.47
C ILE A 29 8.59 -7.91 13.97
N ARG A 30 9.50 -8.21 13.05
CA ARG A 30 10.85 -8.67 13.41
C ARG A 30 11.84 -7.56 13.15
N GLN A 31 12.58 -7.18 14.19
CA GLN A 31 13.57 -6.12 14.14
C GLN A 31 14.89 -6.61 14.72
N HIS A 32 16.00 -6.26 14.07
CA HIS A 32 17.33 -6.53 14.60
C HIS A 32 17.67 -5.48 15.66
N GLY A 33 18.18 -5.87 16.84
CA GLY A 33 18.30 -5.00 18.02
C GLY A 33 19.24 -3.77 17.92
N TYR A 34 19.89 -3.55 16.77
CA TYR A 34 20.74 -2.38 16.50
C TYR A 34 20.13 -1.43 15.46
N TYR A 35 18.84 -1.59 15.17
CA TYR A 35 18.15 -0.74 14.22
C TYR A 35 18.10 0.70 14.72
N ASP A 36 18.82 1.59 14.05
CA ASP A 36 18.48 3.00 14.10
C ASP A 36 17.25 3.21 13.20
N VAL A 37 16.30 4.06 13.60
CA VAL A 37 15.10 4.35 12.79
C VAL A 37 15.49 4.94 11.41
N SER A 38 16.74 5.39 11.30
CA SER A 38 17.40 5.84 10.08
C SER A 38 17.91 4.72 9.15
N GLU A 39 17.97 3.45 9.57
CA GLU A 39 18.69 2.37 8.87
C GLU A 39 17.83 1.37 8.06
N GLY A 40 16.51 1.53 7.96
CA GLY A 40 15.77 0.78 6.92
C GLY A 40 14.25 0.66 7.06
N HIS A 41 13.70 -0.21 6.21
CA HIS A 41 12.33 -0.71 6.24
C HIS A 41 12.13 -1.81 7.30
N LEU A 42 10.99 -1.82 7.99
CA LEU A 42 10.64 -2.94 8.88
C LEU A 42 9.91 -4.03 8.08
N ILE A 43 10.31 -5.29 8.28
CA ILE A 43 9.58 -6.43 7.74
C ILE A 43 8.46 -6.79 8.70
N VAL A 44 7.25 -6.79 8.16
CA VAL A 44 6.02 -7.16 8.84
C VAL A 44 5.58 -8.51 8.30
N GLU A 45 5.48 -9.49 9.18
CA GLU A 45 4.95 -10.83 8.87
C GLU A 45 3.53 -10.93 9.43
N VAL A 46 2.60 -11.32 8.57
CA VAL A 46 1.20 -11.59 8.92
C VAL A 46 0.92 -13.06 8.73
N SER A 47 0.44 -13.76 9.75
CA SER A 47 0.04 -15.16 9.67
C SER A 47 -1.48 -15.26 9.69
N PHE A 48 -2.04 -16.14 8.86
CA PHE A 48 -3.49 -16.36 8.77
C PHE A 48 -3.85 -17.68 9.43
N PHE A 49 -4.92 -17.69 10.22
CA PHE A 49 -5.40 -18.88 10.93
C PHE A 49 -6.88 -19.12 10.62
N ASN A 50 -7.26 -20.40 10.62
CA ASN A 50 -8.65 -20.80 10.40
C ASN A 50 -9.54 -20.61 11.64
N ASP A 51 -8.95 -20.45 12.81
CA ASP A 51 -9.61 -20.17 14.07
C ASP A 51 -8.69 -19.34 14.99
N TYR A 52 -9.25 -18.68 16.00
CA TYR A 52 -8.48 -17.86 16.95
C TYR A 52 -7.54 -18.69 17.83
N GLU A 53 -7.94 -19.90 18.20
CA GLU A 53 -7.14 -20.80 19.05
C GLU A 53 -6.22 -21.72 18.23
N SER A 54 -6.22 -21.58 16.91
CA SER A 54 -5.43 -22.44 16.02
C SER A 54 -3.94 -22.13 16.13
N GLU A 55 -3.12 -23.17 16.32
CA GLU A 55 -1.66 -23.06 16.33
C GLU A 55 -1.06 -23.12 14.92
N ASP A 56 -1.81 -23.66 13.94
CA ASP A 56 -1.33 -23.90 12.59
C ASP A 56 -1.79 -22.80 11.62
N ALA A 57 -0.83 -22.08 11.05
CA ALA A 57 -1.11 -21.07 10.03
C ALA A 57 -1.58 -21.71 8.72
N ILE A 58 -2.68 -21.21 8.18
CA ILE A 58 -3.24 -21.58 6.87
C ILE A 58 -2.69 -20.73 5.71
N GLY A 59 -1.82 -19.77 6.03
CA GLY A 59 -1.18 -18.90 5.07
C GLY A 59 -0.42 -17.77 5.75
N SER A 60 0.21 -16.92 4.96
CA SER A 60 0.94 -15.75 5.45
C SER A 60 1.04 -14.64 4.40
N ALA A 61 1.36 -13.44 4.85
CA ALA A 61 1.76 -12.32 4.00
C ALA A 61 2.98 -11.62 4.59
N VAL A 62 3.79 -11.03 3.71
CA VAL A 62 4.96 -10.24 4.08
C VAL A 62 4.78 -8.84 3.53
N TYR A 63 4.95 -7.84 4.39
CA TYR A 63 4.89 -6.44 4.04
C TYR A 63 6.17 -5.72 4.45
N PHE A 64 6.49 -4.67 3.73
CA PHE A 64 7.47 -3.67 4.15
C PHE A 64 6.75 -2.47 4.74
N LEU A 65 7.17 -2.06 5.94
CA LEU A 65 6.66 -0.88 6.63
C LEU A 65 7.64 0.28 6.47
N TYR A 66 7.14 1.38 5.92
CA TYR A 66 7.84 2.65 5.78
C TYR A 66 7.13 3.71 6.62
N ASP A 67 7.89 4.48 7.40
CA ASP A 67 7.34 5.57 8.23
C ASP A 67 7.74 6.93 7.65
N ALA A 68 6.86 7.51 6.86
CA ALA A 68 7.08 8.79 6.20
C ALA A 68 7.17 9.98 7.17
N LYS A 69 6.76 9.82 8.44
CA LYS A 69 6.95 10.87 9.47
C LYS A 69 8.42 10.97 9.89
N ASN A 70 9.11 9.83 9.94
CA ASN A 70 10.46 9.72 10.48
C ASN A 70 11.54 9.56 9.40
N VAL A 71 11.18 9.07 8.22
CA VAL A 71 12.11 8.80 7.11
C VAL A 71 11.77 9.69 5.92
N HIS A 72 12.79 10.36 5.37
CA HIS A 72 12.61 11.20 4.19
C HIS A 72 12.20 10.37 2.96
N VAL A 73 11.34 10.94 2.10
CA VAL A 73 10.79 10.24 0.92
C VAL A 73 11.85 9.71 -0.04
N SER A 74 12.96 10.43 -0.24
CA SER A 74 14.08 9.94 -1.07
C SER A 74 14.66 8.65 -0.49
N ASN A 75 14.87 8.63 0.83
CA ASN A 75 15.44 7.46 1.51
C ASN A 75 14.46 6.28 1.48
N ILE A 76 13.15 6.52 1.63
CA ILE A 76 12.12 5.48 1.47
C ILE A 76 12.21 4.83 0.09
N ARG A 77 12.40 5.62 -0.97
CA ARG A 77 12.53 5.12 -2.34
C ARG A 77 13.83 4.38 -2.57
N ASP A 78 14.95 4.89 -2.07
CA ASP A 78 16.24 4.22 -2.17
C ASP A 78 16.22 2.87 -1.41
N MET A 79 15.56 2.82 -0.24
CA MET A 79 15.32 1.59 0.51
C MET A 79 14.46 0.59 -0.29
N ALA A 80 13.45 1.09 -1.02
CA ALA A 80 12.60 0.26 -1.85
C ALA A 80 13.36 -0.34 -3.05
N ASP A 81 14.14 0.49 -3.74
CA ASP A 81 14.98 0.08 -4.87
C ASP A 81 16.04 -0.94 -4.46
N GLY A 82 16.67 -0.75 -3.29
CA GLY A 82 17.62 -1.71 -2.72
C GLY A 82 17.02 -3.09 -2.39
N ASN A 83 15.70 -3.20 -2.25
CA ASN A 83 15.01 -4.47 -2.04
C ASN A 83 14.61 -5.14 -3.35
N SER A 84 13.75 -4.49 -4.12
CA SER A 84 13.28 -5.00 -5.40
C SER A 84 12.68 -3.89 -6.26
N PHE A 85 12.76 -4.09 -7.58
CA PHE A 85 12.15 -3.19 -8.53
C PHE A 85 10.63 -3.06 -8.35
N ASP A 86 9.95 -4.14 -7.96
CA ASP A 86 8.49 -4.13 -7.73
C ASP A 86 8.10 -3.29 -6.51
N MET A 87 8.92 -3.29 -5.46
CA MET A 87 8.77 -2.45 -4.27
C MET A 87 8.98 -0.97 -4.62
N TYR A 88 10.02 -0.70 -5.41
CA TYR A 88 10.29 0.63 -5.94
C TYR A 88 9.12 1.17 -6.78
N GLN A 89 8.58 0.36 -7.70
CA GLN A 89 7.41 0.72 -8.48
C GLN A 89 6.20 1.01 -7.58
N ALA A 90 5.93 0.18 -6.57
CA ALA A 90 4.83 0.40 -5.64
C ALA A 90 4.94 1.75 -4.91
N LEU A 91 6.11 2.13 -4.40
CA LEU A 91 6.30 3.43 -3.74
C LEU A 91 6.39 4.61 -4.71
N SER A 92 6.73 4.36 -5.98
CA SER A 92 6.68 5.35 -7.06
C SER A 92 5.27 5.56 -7.60
N SER A 93 4.33 4.67 -7.27
CA SER A 93 2.93 4.76 -7.66
C SER A 93 2.14 5.83 -6.90
N VAL A 94 2.70 6.39 -5.83
CA VAL A 94 2.07 7.36 -4.92
C VAL A 94 2.96 8.58 -4.69
N ARG A 95 2.35 9.66 -4.21
CA ARG A 95 3.07 10.80 -3.61
C ARG A 95 3.13 10.59 -2.11
N ILE A 96 4.32 10.67 -1.53
CA ILE A 96 4.55 10.37 -0.12
C ILE A 96 4.86 11.68 0.61
N TYR A 97 4.07 11.97 1.64
CA TYR A 97 4.20 13.15 2.50
C TYR A 97 4.42 12.74 3.95
N ARG A 98 4.93 13.64 4.78
CA ARG A 98 5.12 13.33 6.21
C ARG A 98 3.78 13.31 6.95
N SER A 99 2.84 14.16 6.54
CA SER A 99 1.51 14.28 7.14
C SER A 99 0.41 14.52 6.11
N GLU A 100 -0.82 14.34 6.55
CA GLU A 100 -2.03 14.71 5.80
C GLU A 100 -2.06 16.21 5.49
N ASP A 101 -1.71 17.05 6.48
CA ASP A 101 -1.67 18.50 6.31
C ASP A 101 -0.71 18.92 5.18
N GLU A 102 0.47 18.29 5.08
CA GLU A 102 1.42 18.55 3.99
C GLU A 102 0.84 18.14 2.63
N ALA A 103 0.14 17.00 2.56
CA ALA A 103 -0.50 16.56 1.32
C ALA A 103 -1.61 17.52 0.88
N ILE A 104 -2.46 17.96 1.81
CA ILE A 104 -3.54 18.92 1.55
C ILE A 104 -2.96 20.27 1.10
N LEU A 105 -1.91 20.76 1.76
CA LEU A 105 -1.26 22.01 1.40
C LEU A 105 -0.69 21.95 -0.02
N ASP A 106 0.00 20.87 -0.40
CA ASP A 106 0.55 20.68 -1.75
C ASP A 106 -0.56 20.60 -2.81
N GLU A 107 -1.67 19.93 -2.51
CA GLU A 107 -2.84 19.87 -3.39
C GLU A 107 -3.54 21.24 -3.56
N LEU A 108 -3.58 22.05 -2.50
CA LEU A 108 -4.17 23.40 -2.52
C LEU A 108 -3.26 24.44 -3.19
N GLU A 109 -1.95 24.35 -2.99
CA GLU A 109 -0.97 25.23 -3.62
C GLU A 109 -0.89 25.00 -5.13
N GLY A 110 -1.34 23.83 -5.60
CA GLY A 110 -1.38 23.41 -6.99
C GLY A 110 0.00 22.96 -7.47
N PHE A 111 0.04 21.93 -8.31
CA PHE A 111 1.31 21.35 -8.73
C PHE A 111 2.09 22.37 -9.57
N PRO A 112 3.44 22.43 -9.43
CA PRO A 112 4.30 23.27 -10.26
C PRO A 112 4.14 23.05 -11.77
N ASP A 113 3.51 21.93 -12.19
CA ASP A 113 3.28 21.54 -13.58
C ASP A 113 1.82 21.07 -13.81
N ASP A 114 0.83 21.70 -13.19
CA ASP A 114 -0.58 21.45 -13.54
C ASP A 114 -0.91 22.05 -14.93
N PRO A 115 -1.28 21.24 -15.94
CA PRO A 115 -1.59 21.71 -17.29
C PRO A 115 -2.82 22.63 -17.37
N GLU A 116 -3.61 22.77 -16.30
CA GLU A 116 -4.71 23.74 -16.25
C GLU A 116 -4.28 25.17 -15.85
N GLU A 117 -2.97 25.45 -15.72
CA GLU A 117 -2.39 26.81 -15.57
C GLU A 117 -3.18 27.73 -14.61
N ASN A 118 -3.50 27.25 -13.41
CA ASN A 118 -4.12 28.11 -12.40
C ASN A 118 -3.45 28.01 -11.03
N THR A 119 -2.15 27.73 -11.04
CA THR A 119 -1.35 27.71 -9.82
C THR A 119 -0.96 29.16 -9.45
N PRO A 120 -1.33 29.67 -8.26
CA PRO A 120 -0.90 30.99 -7.73
C PRO A 120 0.63 31.16 -7.62
N TRP A 121 1.38 30.11 -7.91
CA TRP A 121 2.84 30.03 -7.86
C TRP A 121 3.54 30.94 -8.87
N ILE A 122 3.02 31.10 -10.09
CA ILE A 122 3.61 32.05 -11.05
C ILE A 122 3.48 33.48 -10.53
N GLU A 123 2.35 33.82 -9.90
CA GLU A 123 2.16 35.11 -9.25
C GLU A 123 3.08 35.26 -8.04
N PHE A 124 3.27 34.20 -7.24
CA PHE A 124 4.18 34.18 -6.10
C PHE A 124 5.66 34.32 -6.50
N GLN A 125 6.09 33.65 -7.57
CA GLN A 125 7.42 33.76 -8.14
C GLN A 125 7.67 35.15 -8.71
N ASN A 126 6.68 35.72 -9.40
CA ASN A 126 6.76 37.09 -9.92
C ASN A 126 6.83 38.09 -8.76
N PHE A 127 6.03 37.91 -7.70
CA PHE A 127 6.08 38.75 -6.50
C PHE A 127 7.42 38.65 -5.76
N ALA A 128 7.97 37.44 -5.59
CA ALA A 128 9.30 37.23 -5.00
C ALA A 128 10.42 37.87 -5.85
N ARG A 129 10.28 37.82 -7.19
CA ARG A 129 11.23 38.41 -8.14
C ARG A 129 11.16 39.95 -8.15
N GLU A 130 9.96 40.51 -7.98
CA GLU A 130 9.74 41.96 -7.91
C GLU A 130 10.12 42.55 -6.54
N THR A 131 9.90 41.83 -5.45
CA THR A 131 10.14 42.31 -4.09
C THR A 131 11.51 41.95 -3.52
N GLY A 132 12.22 40.99 -4.14
CA GLY A 132 13.52 40.49 -3.66
C GLY A 132 13.43 39.66 -2.38
N ILE A 133 12.23 39.34 -1.91
CA ILE A 133 11.98 38.46 -0.76
C ILE A 133 11.92 37.03 -1.30
N HIS A 134 12.94 36.23 -1.01
CA HIS A 134 12.94 34.80 -1.31
C HIS A 134 11.88 34.07 -0.47
N ALA A 135 10.67 33.92 -0.99
CA ALA A 135 9.69 32.99 -0.47
C ALA A 135 10.01 31.59 -1.01
N PHE A 136 10.88 30.87 -0.32
CA PHE A 136 10.97 29.42 -0.47
C PHE A 136 10.23 28.80 0.72
N SER A 137 9.12 28.10 0.48
CA SER A 137 8.45 27.31 1.52
C SER A 137 9.21 26.02 1.86
N TYR A 138 10.19 25.64 1.03
CA TYR A 138 10.89 24.38 1.14
C TYR A 138 12.41 24.56 1.18
N GLU A 139 13.06 23.87 2.12
CA GLU A 139 14.52 23.79 2.17
C GLU A 139 15.07 23.15 0.88
N LYS A 140 16.20 23.65 0.38
CA LYS A 140 16.94 23.01 -0.71
C LYS A 140 17.17 21.53 -0.38
N GLY A 141 16.56 20.62 -1.15
CA GLY A 141 16.52 19.18 -0.87
C GLY A 141 15.11 18.57 -0.86
N PHE A 142 14.07 19.39 -0.81
CA PHE A 142 12.65 19.01 -0.98
C PHE A 142 12.21 18.86 -2.45
N GLU A 143 13.15 18.88 -3.40
CA GLU A 143 12.90 18.51 -4.79
C GLU A 143 12.51 17.02 -4.83
N GLN A 144 11.21 16.73 -4.78
CA GLN A 144 10.70 15.36 -4.78
C GLN A 144 11.18 14.60 -6.03
N GLY A 145 12.18 13.75 -5.83
CA GLY A 145 12.52 12.61 -6.67
C GLY A 145 12.96 12.94 -8.10
N THR A 146 14.27 13.06 -8.28
CA THR A 146 14.99 12.76 -9.54
C THR A 146 14.94 11.25 -9.84
N PHE A 147 13.75 10.69 -9.99
CA PHE A 147 13.58 9.51 -10.83
C PHE A 147 12.68 9.93 -11.98
N GLU A 148 13.38 10.24 -13.08
CA GLU A 148 12.93 10.84 -14.34
C GLU A 148 12.15 12.14 -14.14
N GLY A 149 12.59 13.27 -14.72
CA GLY A 149 11.90 14.56 -14.62
C GLY A 149 10.51 14.60 -15.29
N LEU A 150 9.64 13.65 -14.94
CA LEU A 150 8.29 13.46 -15.41
C LEU A 150 7.32 13.82 -14.28
N PRO A 151 6.24 14.54 -14.58
CA PRO A 151 5.20 14.82 -13.60
C PRO A 151 4.50 13.51 -13.18
N TYR A 152 3.95 13.48 -11.97
CA TYR A 152 3.06 12.39 -11.57
C TYR A 152 1.81 12.39 -12.44
N HIS A 153 1.27 11.20 -12.69
CA HIS A 153 -0.04 11.07 -13.33
C HIS A 153 -1.13 11.77 -12.49
N ALA A 154 -2.11 12.41 -13.14
CA ALA A 154 -3.18 13.17 -12.46
C ALA A 154 -4.04 12.33 -11.49
N LYS A 155 -4.09 11.01 -11.70
CA LYS A 155 -4.78 10.03 -10.83
C LYS A 155 -3.86 9.40 -9.77
N THR A 156 -2.80 10.09 -9.37
CA THR A 156 -1.89 9.62 -8.32
C THR A 156 -2.47 9.98 -6.97
N SER A 157 -2.52 9.01 -6.07
CA SER A 157 -2.92 9.24 -4.68
C SER A 157 -1.76 9.79 -3.84
N SER A 158 -2.10 10.70 -2.95
CA SER A 158 -1.24 11.19 -1.87
C SER A 158 -1.36 10.24 -0.67
N VAL A 159 -0.23 9.85 -0.08
CA VAL A 159 -0.15 8.97 1.10
C VAL A 159 0.81 9.56 2.14
N TRP A 160 0.64 9.21 3.40
CA TRP A 160 1.45 9.75 4.51
C TRP A 160 1.53 8.78 5.69
N GLY A 161 2.36 9.10 6.68
CA GLY A 161 2.47 8.30 7.90
C GLY A 161 3.08 6.91 7.67
N LYS A 162 2.50 5.88 8.28
CA LYS A 162 2.97 4.49 8.26
C LYS A 162 2.34 3.72 7.10
N ILE A 163 3.16 3.44 6.09
CA ILE A 163 2.76 2.85 4.82
C ILE A 163 3.24 1.41 4.78
N LEU A 164 2.32 0.47 4.62
CA LEU A 164 2.62 -0.92 4.29
C LEU A 164 2.65 -1.11 2.78
N VAL A 165 3.66 -1.83 2.29
CA VAL A 165 3.73 -2.26 0.90
C VAL A 165 3.82 -3.78 0.85
N LEU A 166 2.89 -4.43 0.15
CA LEU A 166 2.85 -5.88 0.03
C LEU A 166 4.05 -6.38 -0.77
N ASN A 167 4.78 -7.33 -0.19
CA ASN A 167 5.83 -8.08 -0.87
C ASN A 167 5.30 -9.40 -1.44
N ASP A 168 4.69 -10.23 -0.60
CA ASP A 168 4.18 -11.54 -1.00
C ASP A 168 3.01 -11.98 -0.09
N ILE A 169 2.15 -12.86 -0.60
CA ILE A 169 1.03 -13.45 0.13
C ILE A 169 0.72 -14.86 -0.36
N LYS A 170 0.53 -15.79 0.58
CA LYS A 170 0.25 -17.21 0.32
C LYS A 170 -0.89 -17.69 1.21
N ILE A 171 -1.76 -18.54 0.66
CA ILE A 171 -2.85 -19.20 1.37
C ILE A 171 -2.92 -20.65 0.88
N GLN A 172 -3.04 -21.62 1.78
CA GLN A 172 -3.16 -23.03 1.40
C GLN A 172 -4.34 -23.27 0.45
N GLU A 173 -4.17 -24.13 -0.54
CA GLU A 173 -5.11 -24.32 -1.67
C GLU A 173 -6.55 -24.64 -1.22
N GLU A 174 -6.68 -25.41 -0.15
CA GLU A 174 -7.98 -25.81 0.40
C GLU A 174 -8.80 -24.59 0.86
N TYR A 175 -8.17 -23.55 1.40
CA TYR A 175 -8.84 -22.33 1.89
C TYR A 175 -9.00 -21.22 0.83
N ARG A 176 -8.52 -21.43 -0.40
CA ARG A 176 -8.65 -20.44 -1.49
C ARG A 176 -10.07 -20.38 -2.05
N THR A 177 -10.99 -19.79 -1.30
CA THR A 177 -12.32 -19.40 -1.77
C THR A 177 -12.50 -17.90 -1.59
N ASN A 178 -13.30 -17.28 -2.46
CA ASN A 178 -13.50 -15.83 -2.39
C ASN A 178 -14.04 -15.38 -1.02
N ALA A 179 -14.90 -16.17 -0.38
CA ALA A 179 -15.47 -15.85 0.92
C ALA A 179 -14.42 -15.90 2.05
N ILE A 180 -13.61 -16.97 2.09
CA ILE A 180 -12.55 -17.12 3.10
C ILE A 180 -11.47 -16.06 2.89
N ILE A 181 -11.01 -15.86 1.65
CA ILE A 181 -10.04 -14.81 1.31
C ILE A 181 -10.57 -13.43 1.70
N SER A 182 -11.85 -13.14 1.45
CA SER A 182 -12.46 -11.86 1.86
C SER A 182 -12.41 -11.68 3.38
N SER A 183 -12.77 -12.71 4.15
CA SER A 183 -12.74 -12.66 5.62
C SER A 183 -11.31 -12.43 6.14
N ILE A 184 -10.33 -13.19 5.65
CA ILE A 184 -8.91 -13.03 6.03
C ILE A 184 -8.42 -11.61 5.74
N PHE A 185 -8.70 -11.08 4.54
CA PHE A 185 -8.29 -9.72 4.18
C PHE A 185 -8.99 -8.66 5.03
N GLN A 186 -10.28 -8.81 5.32
CA GLN A 186 -11.00 -7.87 6.19
C GLN A 186 -10.40 -7.85 7.60
N ASN A 187 -10.11 -9.03 8.17
CA ASN A 187 -9.51 -9.13 9.49
C ASN A 187 -8.07 -8.59 9.52
N MET A 188 -7.29 -8.81 8.44
CA MET A 188 -5.97 -8.23 8.25
C MET A 188 -6.01 -6.70 8.19
N LEU A 189 -6.88 -6.12 7.36
CA LEU A 189 -7.01 -4.66 7.24
C LEU A 189 -7.51 -4.02 8.53
N ALA A 190 -8.46 -4.65 9.22
CA ALA A 190 -8.91 -4.21 10.54
C ALA A 190 -7.78 -4.26 11.58
N THR A 191 -6.94 -5.30 11.54
CA THR A 191 -5.77 -5.41 12.42
C THR A 191 -4.77 -4.29 12.15
N PHE A 192 -4.44 -4.03 10.88
CA PHE A 192 -3.55 -2.92 10.50
C PHE A 192 -4.05 -1.57 10.98
N LYS A 193 -5.35 -1.29 10.79
CA LYS A 193 -5.99 -0.09 11.31
C LYS A 193 -5.85 0.01 12.84
N ASN A 194 -6.17 -1.06 13.56
CA ASN A 194 -6.17 -1.08 15.02
C ASN A 194 -4.77 -0.91 15.63
N VAL A 195 -3.71 -1.31 14.93
CA VAL A 195 -2.31 -1.09 15.38
C VAL A 195 -1.74 0.26 14.90
N GLY A 196 -2.56 1.11 14.28
CA GLY A 196 -2.22 2.47 13.89
C GLY A 196 -1.33 2.56 12.65
N LEU A 197 -1.58 1.71 11.65
CA LEU A 197 -1.03 1.86 10.30
C LEU A 197 -1.97 2.70 9.44
N ASP A 198 -1.40 3.49 8.55
CA ASP A 198 -2.15 4.53 7.84
C ASP A 198 -2.55 4.08 6.42
N TRP A 199 -1.64 3.43 5.68
CA TRP A 199 -1.86 3.08 4.27
C TRP A 199 -1.39 1.67 3.92
N VAL A 200 -2.04 1.06 2.93
CA VAL A 200 -1.57 -0.18 2.28
C VAL A 200 -1.44 0.05 0.78
N ILE A 201 -0.30 -0.34 0.21
CA ILE A 201 -0.01 -0.32 -1.22
C ILE A 201 0.28 -1.74 -1.69
N ILE A 202 -0.28 -2.09 -2.85
CA ILE A 202 -0.19 -3.42 -3.42
C ILE A 202 0.11 -3.29 -4.92
N ASN A 203 1.20 -3.92 -5.36
CA ASN A 203 1.54 -4.00 -6.77
C ASN A 203 0.75 -5.14 -7.45
N PRO A 204 -0.11 -4.86 -8.44
CA PRO A 204 -0.93 -5.87 -9.10
C PRO A 204 -0.20 -6.63 -10.21
N ASN A 205 1.03 -6.23 -10.57
CA ASN A 205 1.78 -6.80 -11.68
C ASN A 205 2.47 -8.12 -11.31
N ILE A 206 1.68 -9.05 -10.78
CA ILE A 206 2.15 -10.37 -10.41
C ILE A 206 1.91 -11.31 -11.59
N ASN A 207 2.93 -12.11 -11.91
CA ASN A 207 2.89 -13.07 -13.01
C ASN A 207 1.82 -14.16 -12.74
N GLU A 208 0.95 -14.45 -13.72
CA GLU A 208 -0.12 -15.45 -13.53
C GLU A 208 0.37 -16.89 -13.40
N GLU A 209 1.54 -17.23 -13.96
CA GLU A 209 2.17 -18.54 -13.75
C GLU A 209 2.59 -18.66 -12.29
N TYR A 210 3.22 -17.62 -11.73
CA TYR A 210 3.54 -17.53 -10.31
C TYR A 210 2.28 -17.67 -9.44
N MET A 211 1.21 -16.94 -9.78
CA MET A 211 -0.08 -17.04 -9.08
C MET A 211 -0.64 -18.47 -9.02
N LYS A 212 -0.40 -19.28 -10.07
CA LYS A 212 -0.88 -20.67 -10.15
C LYS A 212 0.03 -21.65 -9.40
N SER A 213 1.34 -21.40 -9.36
CA SER A 213 2.32 -22.30 -8.77
C SER A 213 2.59 -22.05 -7.28
N GLU A 214 2.52 -20.81 -6.81
CA GLU A 214 3.10 -20.38 -5.52
C GLU A 214 2.06 -20.04 -4.45
N GLU A 215 1.09 -20.93 -4.31
CA GLU A 215 0.03 -20.80 -3.30
C GLU A 215 -0.71 -19.45 -3.20
N TYR A 216 -0.72 -18.69 -4.29
CA TYR A 216 -1.26 -17.34 -4.30
C TYR A 216 -2.79 -17.35 -4.13
N PRO A 217 -3.40 -16.37 -3.43
CA PRO A 217 -4.84 -16.36 -3.16
C PRO A 217 -5.72 -16.37 -4.42
N PHE A 218 -5.21 -15.83 -5.52
CA PHE A 218 -5.91 -15.73 -6.79
C PHE A 218 -5.11 -16.39 -7.90
N SER A 219 -5.78 -17.01 -8.86
CA SER A 219 -5.14 -17.70 -9.99
C SER A 219 -5.08 -16.89 -11.29
N THR A 220 -5.65 -15.69 -11.31
CA THR A 220 -5.62 -14.78 -12.46
C THR A 220 -5.59 -13.32 -12.01
N GLN A 221 -4.97 -12.44 -12.81
CA GLN A 221 -4.92 -11.00 -12.56
C GLN A 221 -6.31 -10.38 -12.58
N LYS A 222 -7.23 -10.91 -13.40
CA LYS A 222 -8.62 -10.42 -13.44
C LYS A 222 -9.33 -10.58 -12.09
N LYS A 223 -9.26 -11.77 -11.48
CA LYS A 223 -9.89 -12.04 -10.18
C LYS A 223 -9.24 -11.21 -9.08
N TYR A 224 -7.92 -11.10 -9.12
CA TYR A 224 -7.13 -10.26 -8.23
C TYR A 224 -7.62 -8.81 -8.26
N ASN A 225 -7.67 -8.19 -9.44
CA ASN A 225 -8.09 -6.80 -9.61
C ASN A 225 -9.58 -6.57 -9.28
N GLU A 226 -10.46 -7.51 -9.62
CA GLU A 226 -11.87 -7.45 -9.22
C GLU A 226 -12.06 -7.53 -7.71
N PHE A 227 -11.19 -8.27 -7.01
CA PHE A 227 -11.21 -8.37 -5.56
C PHE A 227 -10.82 -7.05 -4.90
N PHE A 228 -9.64 -6.50 -5.19
CA PHE A 228 -9.17 -5.25 -4.58
C PHE A 228 -10.14 -4.08 -4.80
N SER A 229 -10.68 -3.96 -6.01
CA SER A 229 -11.71 -2.96 -6.34
C SER A 229 -12.95 -3.10 -5.44
N LYS A 230 -13.40 -4.33 -5.14
CA LYS A 230 -14.58 -4.58 -4.30
C LYS A 230 -14.36 -4.28 -2.83
N ILE A 231 -13.14 -4.47 -2.32
CA ILE A 231 -12.80 -4.25 -0.91
C ILE A 231 -12.33 -2.81 -0.62
N GLY A 232 -12.46 -1.90 -1.60
CA GLY A 232 -12.28 -0.47 -1.39
C GLY A 232 -10.92 0.10 -1.81
N PHE A 233 -10.02 -0.71 -2.36
CA PHE A 233 -8.75 -0.18 -2.87
C PHE A 233 -9.00 0.70 -4.09
N THR A 234 -8.27 1.82 -4.15
CA THR A 234 -8.25 2.73 -5.28
C THR A 234 -7.03 2.48 -6.16
N LYS A 235 -7.14 2.77 -7.45
CA LYS A 235 -5.99 2.70 -8.35
C LYS A 235 -5.18 3.98 -8.25
N THR A 236 -3.87 3.83 -8.16
CA THR A 236 -2.90 4.92 -8.22
C THR A 236 -1.86 4.62 -9.29
N TYR A 237 -1.40 5.66 -9.99
CA TYR A 237 -0.64 5.51 -11.24
C TYR A 237 0.79 6.07 -11.14
N GLY A 238 1.01 7.02 -10.24
CA GLY A 238 2.30 7.59 -9.92
C GLY A 238 3.21 7.87 -11.12
N ARG A 239 4.46 7.43 -10.99
CA ARG A 239 5.49 7.37 -12.04
C ARG A 239 5.86 5.92 -12.31
N LEU A 240 4.89 5.17 -12.82
CA LEU A 240 5.05 3.77 -13.15
C LEU A 240 5.50 3.57 -14.60
N HIS A 241 6.22 2.49 -14.88
CA HIS A 241 6.48 2.11 -16.27
C HIS A 241 5.19 1.58 -16.93
N ASN A 242 5.05 1.81 -18.25
CA ASN A 242 4.07 1.16 -19.12
C ASN A 242 2.59 1.33 -18.72
N ASP A 243 2.17 2.51 -18.27
CA ASP A 243 0.78 2.81 -17.85
C ASP A 243 0.23 1.84 -16.79
N GLN A 244 1.12 1.24 -16.01
CA GLN A 244 0.73 0.36 -14.93
C GLN A 244 0.09 1.16 -13.80
N PHE A 245 -0.62 0.47 -12.91
CA PHE A 245 -1.20 1.05 -11.71
C PHE A 245 -0.85 0.17 -10.52
N CYS A 246 -0.89 0.74 -9.32
CA CYS A 246 -0.93 0.00 -8.07
C CYS A 246 -2.28 0.19 -7.39
N TRP A 247 -2.59 -0.69 -6.44
CA TRP A 247 -3.72 -0.54 -5.55
C TRP A 247 -3.24 0.15 -4.27
N CYS A 248 -3.96 1.17 -3.83
CA CYS A 248 -3.76 1.83 -2.54
C CYS A 248 -5.06 1.85 -1.73
N LEU A 249 -4.94 1.82 -0.41
CA LEU A 249 -6.06 1.93 0.51
C LEU A 249 -5.65 2.75 1.73
N ASP A 250 -6.49 3.73 2.06
CA ASP A 250 -6.44 4.45 3.33
C ASP A 250 -7.12 3.59 4.41
N LEU A 251 -6.34 3.15 5.40
CA LEU A 251 -6.82 2.30 6.49
C LEU A 251 -7.67 3.07 7.51
N GLN A 252 -7.62 4.39 7.55
CA GLN A 252 -8.41 5.18 8.49
C GLN A 252 -9.86 5.34 8.03
N ASN A 253 -10.08 5.22 6.72
CA ASN A 253 -11.37 5.38 6.06
C ASN A 253 -12.14 4.06 5.79
N ILE A 254 -11.67 2.92 6.31
CA ILE A 254 -12.39 1.63 6.29
C ILE A 254 -13.33 1.41 7.46
#